data_AF-A0A0R0DEI4-F1
#
_entry.id   AF-A0A0R0DEI4-F1
#
_cell.length_a   1.000
_cell.length_b   1.000
_cell.length_c   1.000
_cell.angle_alpha   90.00
_cell.angle_beta   90.00
_cell.angle_gamma   90.00
#
_symmetry.space_group_name_H-M   'P 1'
#
loop_
_entity.id
_entity.type
_entity.pdbx_description
1 polymer ?
#
loop_
_entity_poly.entity_id
_entity_poly.type
_entity_poly.pdbx_seq_one_letter_code
_entity_poly.pdbx_strand_id
1 'polypeptide(L)'
;MLGEGVDREWAYTIDLGHERLIKTVVGFKKLFVDEAEDDYAFLCEFAWGLVLAYAGRTDNDEGMKYAATTTAEALANAGVLISDQKAIAADGVLILAEASIPAHVPEE
;
A
#
# COMPACT_ATOMS: atom_id res chain seq x y z
N MET A 1 29.79 22.59 14.39
CA MET A 1 28.37 22.75 14.74
C MET A 1 27.61 21.73 13.91
N LEU A 2 27.38 20.53 14.46
CA LEU A 2 26.59 19.48 13.82
C LEU A 2 25.13 19.72 14.21
N GLY A 3 24.27 19.85 13.20
CA GLY A 3 22.84 20.08 13.40
C GLY A 3 22.05 19.85 12.12
N GLU A 4 22.46 18.85 11.32
CA GLU A 4 21.55 18.25 10.33
C GLU A 4 20.68 17.28 11.11
N GLY A 5 19.58 17.78 11.66
CA GLY A 5 18.44 16.94 11.99
C GLY A 5 17.91 16.43 10.67
N VAL A 6 18.42 15.30 10.20
CA VAL A 6 17.76 14.53 9.14
C VAL A 6 16.35 14.29 9.67
N ASP A 7 15.36 14.88 9.02
CA ASP A 7 13.95 14.58 9.25
C ASP A 7 13.81 13.07 9.02
N ARG A 8 13.81 12.30 10.10
CA ARG A 8 13.82 10.84 10.02
C ARG A 8 12.41 10.42 9.65
N GLU A 9 12.31 9.69 8.57
CA GLU A 9 11.05 9.16 8.09
C GLU A 9 11.12 7.63 8.13
N TRP A 10 10.18 7.01 8.84
CA TRP A 10 10.06 5.57 8.85
C TRP A 10 9.18 5.12 7.68
N ALA A 11 9.77 4.33 6.78
CA ALA A 11 9.03 3.68 5.70
C ALA A 11 8.66 2.25 6.09
N TYR A 12 7.37 1.99 6.22
CA TYR A 12 6.80 0.67 6.47
C TYR A 12 6.17 0.12 5.18
N THR A 13 6.56 -1.09 4.84
CA THR A 13 6.03 -1.79 3.66
C THR A 13 5.16 -2.97 4.09
N ILE A 14 3.96 -3.04 3.56
CA ILE A 14 3.03 -4.17 3.67
C ILE A 14 3.12 -4.97 2.38
N ASP A 15 3.80 -6.11 2.44
CA ASP A 15 3.97 -6.97 1.27
C ASP A 15 2.73 -7.82 1.00
N LEU A 16 2.07 -7.56 -0.12
CA LEU A 16 0.94 -8.31 -0.67
C LEU A 16 1.36 -9.20 -1.85
N GLY A 17 2.66 -9.39 -2.09
CA GLY A 17 3.26 -10.14 -3.22
C GLY A 17 3.07 -11.65 -3.21
N HIS A 18 2.18 -12.19 -2.38
CA HIS A 18 1.89 -13.62 -2.35
C HIS A 18 0.59 -13.95 -3.10
N GLU A 19 0.71 -14.81 -4.12
CA GLU A 19 -0.40 -15.27 -4.98
C GLU A 19 -1.65 -15.67 -4.17
N ARG A 20 -1.47 -16.49 -3.14
CA ARG A 20 -2.59 -16.97 -2.31
C ARG A 20 -3.28 -15.83 -1.57
N LEU A 21 -2.54 -14.83 -1.12
CA LEU A 21 -3.10 -13.67 -0.45
C LEU A 21 -3.90 -12.83 -1.43
N ILE A 22 -3.35 -12.55 -2.61
CA ILE A 22 -4.03 -11.79 -3.68
C ILE A 22 -5.34 -12.47 -4.07
N LYS A 23 -5.31 -13.78 -4.35
CA LYS A 23 -6.52 -14.56 -4.65
C LYS A 23 -7.55 -14.52 -3.53
N THR A 24 -7.10 -14.53 -2.27
CA THR A 24 -8.00 -14.45 -1.12
C THR A 24 -8.68 -13.08 -1.05
N VAL A 25 -7.91 -12.01 -1.19
CA VAL A 25 -8.43 -10.63 -1.16
C VAL A 25 -9.40 -10.41 -2.31
N VAL A 26 -9.01 -10.72 -3.55
CA VAL A 26 -9.89 -10.62 -4.72
C VAL A 26 -11.13 -11.50 -4.57
N GLY A 27 -11.01 -12.67 -3.93
CA GLY A 27 -12.16 -13.51 -3.59
C GLY A 27 -13.20 -12.82 -2.71
N PHE A 28 -12.78 -11.90 -1.82
CA PHE A 28 -13.69 -11.09 -1.01
C PHE A 28 -14.45 -10.04 -1.81
N LYS A 29 -14.02 -9.68 -3.02
CA LYS A 29 -14.71 -8.72 -3.91
C LYS A 29 -16.20 -9.02 -4.00
N LYS A 30 -16.55 -10.30 -4.13
CA LYS A 30 -17.94 -10.80 -4.21
C LYS A 30 -18.83 -10.46 -3.01
N LEU A 31 -18.25 -10.07 -1.89
CA LEU A 31 -18.97 -9.66 -0.68
C LEU A 31 -19.31 -8.17 -0.67
N PHE A 32 -18.62 -7.36 -1.47
CA PHE A 32 -18.67 -5.90 -1.38
C PHE A 32 -19.14 -5.22 -2.67
N VAL A 33 -18.83 -5.80 -3.83
CA VAL A 33 -19.10 -5.20 -5.14
C VAL A 33 -19.52 -6.24 -6.17
N ASP A 34 -20.01 -5.77 -7.31
CA ASP A 34 -20.46 -6.61 -8.42
C ASP A 34 -19.30 -7.34 -9.11
N GLU A 35 -19.57 -8.47 -9.77
CA GLU A 35 -18.49 -9.28 -10.40
C GLU A 35 -17.77 -8.55 -11.54
N ALA A 36 -18.42 -7.56 -12.15
CA ALA A 36 -17.89 -6.77 -13.26
C ALA A 36 -16.84 -5.73 -12.84
N GLU A 37 -16.67 -5.47 -11.54
CA GLU A 37 -15.60 -4.60 -11.05
C GLU A 37 -14.22 -5.18 -11.32
N ASP A 38 -13.24 -4.32 -11.57
CA ASP A 38 -11.88 -4.74 -11.89
C ASP A 38 -11.15 -5.30 -10.66
N ASP A 39 -10.55 -6.49 -10.80
CA ASP A 39 -9.86 -7.17 -9.69
C ASP A 39 -8.66 -6.35 -9.17
N TYR A 40 -7.95 -5.68 -10.09
CA TYR A 40 -6.81 -4.85 -9.72
C TYR A 40 -7.26 -3.56 -9.01
N ALA A 41 -8.29 -2.89 -9.50
CA ALA A 41 -8.89 -1.74 -8.82
C ALA A 41 -9.38 -2.10 -7.41
N PHE A 42 -10.10 -3.23 -7.26
CA PHE A 42 -10.52 -3.70 -5.94
C PHE A 42 -9.34 -3.98 -5.00
N LEU A 43 -8.27 -4.58 -5.50
CA LEU A 43 -7.05 -4.83 -4.73
C LEU A 43 -6.37 -3.53 -4.29
N CYS A 44 -6.37 -2.49 -5.13
CA CYS A 44 -5.82 -1.16 -4.77
C CYS A 44 -6.64 -0.51 -3.66
N GLU A 45 -7.98 -0.53 -3.77
CA GLU A 45 -8.88 0.02 -2.74
C GLU A 45 -8.75 -0.75 -1.40
N PHE A 46 -8.63 -2.07 -1.47
CA PHE A 46 -8.36 -2.89 -0.29
C PHE A 46 -7.01 -2.51 0.36
N ALA A 47 -5.96 -2.38 -0.45
CA ALA A 47 -4.64 -1.96 0.00
C ALA A 47 -4.68 -0.55 0.63
N TRP A 48 -5.47 0.36 0.08
CA TRP A 48 -5.68 1.70 0.61
C TRP A 48 -6.33 1.66 2.00
N GLY A 49 -7.40 0.88 2.17
CA GLY A 49 -8.04 0.68 3.48
C GLY A 49 -7.09 0.11 4.52
N LEU A 50 -6.21 -0.82 4.12
CA LEU A 50 -5.18 -1.39 4.99
C LEU A 50 -4.13 -0.35 5.39
N VAL A 51 -3.59 0.40 4.43
CA VAL A 51 -2.64 1.48 4.67
C VAL A 51 -3.22 2.51 5.64
N LEU A 52 -4.47 2.95 5.43
CA LEU A 52 -5.15 3.90 6.33
C LEU A 52 -5.36 3.33 7.75
N ALA A 53 -5.67 2.04 7.87
CA ALA A 53 -5.83 1.41 9.18
C ALA A 53 -4.52 1.41 10.00
N TYR A 54 -3.37 1.30 9.34
CA TYR A 54 -2.06 1.43 9.97
C TYR A 54 -1.69 2.89 10.24
N ALA A 55 -2.01 3.78 9.31
CA ALA A 55 -1.73 5.21 9.39
C ALA A 55 -2.55 5.95 10.47
N GLY A 56 -3.64 5.35 10.97
CA GLY A 56 -4.43 5.87 12.09
C GLY A 56 -3.72 5.89 13.45
N ARG A 57 -2.47 5.42 13.54
CA ARG A 57 -1.61 5.59 14.73
C ARG A 57 -0.85 6.91 14.61
N THR A 58 -1.22 7.91 15.42
CA THR A 58 -0.72 9.28 15.31
C THR A 58 0.12 9.72 16.52
N ASP A 59 0.71 8.78 17.26
CA ASP A 59 1.63 9.04 18.37
C ASP A 59 3.11 9.11 17.90
N ASN A 60 3.32 9.48 16.64
CA ASN A 60 4.60 9.43 15.98
C ASN A 60 5.37 10.76 16.07
N ASP A 61 6.49 10.74 16.80
CA ASP A 61 7.45 11.86 16.91
C ASP A 61 8.25 12.11 15.61
N GLU A 62 8.14 11.19 14.65
CA GLU A 62 8.84 11.21 13.36
C GLU A 62 7.84 10.98 12.20
N GLY A 63 8.17 11.44 10.99
CA GLY A 63 7.35 11.22 9.80
C GLY A 63 7.24 9.72 9.49
N MET A 64 6.08 9.27 9.01
CA MET A 64 5.85 7.87 8.66
C MET A 64 5.29 7.73 7.26
N LYS A 65 5.81 6.76 6.50
CA LYS A 65 5.27 6.33 5.22
C LYS A 65 4.82 4.89 5.31
N TYR A 66 3.61 4.63 4.88
CA TYR A 66 3.07 3.29 4.74
C TYR A 66 2.83 3.02 3.26
N ALA A 67 3.36 1.93 2.75
CA ALA A 67 3.11 1.49 1.38
C ALA A 67 2.65 0.03 1.40
N ALA A 68 1.60 -0.28 0.64
CA ALA A 68 1.23 -1.65 0.34
C ALA A 68 1.76 -2.00 -1.06
N THR A 69 2.53 -3.08 -1.15
CA THR A 69 3.27 -3.42 -2.37
C THR A 69 2.95 -4.81 -2.87
N THR A 70 3.20 -5.06 -4.15
CA THR A 70 3.15 -6.38 -4.78
C THR A 70 4.18 -6.45 -5.91
N THR A 71 4.16 -7.49 -6.72
CA THR A 71 4.95 -7.61 -7.94
C THR A 71 4.07 -7.97 -9.13
N ALA A 72 4.52 -7.65 -10.34
CA ALA A 72 3.78 -7.97 -11.56
C ALA A 72 3.62 -9.48 -11.73
N GLU A 73 4.65 -10.24 -11.31
CA GLU A 73 4.64 -11.70 -11.30
C GLU A 73 3.57 -12.25 -10.34
N ALA A 74 3.47 -11.71 -9.12
CA ALA A 74 2.48 -12.15 -8.16
C ALA A 74 1.04 -11.91 -8.63
N LEU A 75 0.78 -10.75 -9.25
CA LEU A 75 -0.51 -10.43 -9.87
C LEU A 75 -0.83 -11.36 -11.04
N ALA A 76 0.13 -11.59 -11.92
CA ALA A 76 -0.03 -12.50 -13.06
C ALA A 76 -0.32 -13.94 -12.61
N ASN A 77 0.41 -14.45 -11.60
CA ASN A 77 0.15 -15.76 -11.00
C ASN A 77 -1.23 -15.84 -10.33
N ALA A 78 -1.71 -14.70 -9.80
CA ALA A 78 -3.04 -14.59 -9.23
C ALA A 78 -4.16 -14.49 -10.29
N GLY A 79 -3.82 -14.25 -11.56
CA GLY A 79 -4.77 -14.01 -12.65
C GLY A 79 -5.32 -12.58 -12.67
N VAL A 80 -4.68 -11.65 -11.97
CA VAL A 80 -5.09 -10.24 -11.88
C VAL A 80 -4.35 -9.45 -12.96
N LEU A 81 -5.11 -8.79 -13.84
CA LEU A 81 -4.55 -7.94 -14.90
C LEU A 81 -4.30 -6.53 -14.35
N ILE A 82 -3.11 -5.98 -14.60
CA ILE A 82 -2.79 -4.61 -14.20
C ILE A 82 -3.51 -3.63 -15.14
N SER A 83 -4.47 -2.90 -14.59
CA SER A 83 -5.26 -1.92 -15.35
C SER A 83 -4.54 -0.57 -15.52
N ASP A 84 -3.55 -0.26 -14.68
CA ASP A 84 -2.77 1.00 -14.75
C ASP A 84 -1.28 0.74 -15.04
N GLN A 85 -0.81 1.22 -16.20
CA GLN A 85 0.58 1.10 -16.62
C GLN A 85 1.55 1.95 -15.79
N LYS A 86 1.07 2.87 -14.96
CA LYS A 86 1.90 3.84 -14.22
C LYS A 86 2.49 3.28 -12.93
N ALA A 87 2.06 2.09 -12.48
CA ALA A 87 2.36 1.59 -11.13
C ALA A 87 3.70 0.85 -10.98
N ILE A 88 4.38 0.48 -12.08
CA ILE A 88 5.58 -0.37 -12.02
C ILE A 88 6.82 0.49 -11.67
N ALA A 89 7.39 0.31 -10.48
CA ALA A 89 8.67 0.88 -10.13
C ALA A 89 9.82 0.16 -10.86
N ALA A 90 10.96 0.83 -11.00
CA ALA A 90 12.11 0.34 -11.79
C ALA A 90 12.74 -0.96 -11.24
N ASP A 91 12.44 -1.32 -9.99
CA ASP A 91 12.88 -2.53 -9.31
C ASP A 91 11.88 -3.71 -9.42
N GLY A 92 10.77 -3.53 -10.15
CA GLY A 92 9.72 -4.54 -10.31
C GLY A 92 8.72 -4.59 -9.17
N VAL A 93 8.85 -3.71 -8.18
CA VAL A 93 7.87 -3.51 -7.11
C VAL A 93 6.72 -2.65 -7.66
N LEU A 94 5.49 -3.07 -7.35
CA LEU A 94 4.27 -2.34 -7.64
C LEU A 94 3.71 -1.78 -6.34
N ILE A 95 3.48 -0.48 -6.29
CA ILE A 95 2.78 0.15 -5.16
C ILE A 95 1.28 0.12 -5.47
N LEU A 96 0.52 -0.55 -4.60
CA LEU A 96 -0.94 -0.64 -4.68
C LEU A 96 -1.61 0.52 -3.94
N ALA A 97 -0.99 0.99 -2.84
CA ALA A 97 -1.44 2.13 -2.06
C ALA A 97 -0.28 2.70 -1.24
N GLU A 98 -0.33 4.00 -0.96
CA GLU A 98 0.62 4.67 -0.08
C GLU A 98 -0.04 5.78 0.76
N ALA A 99 0.44 5.99 1.97
CA ALA A 99 0.07 7.12 2.81
C ALA A 99 1.31 7.68 3.52
N SER A 100 1.39 9.01 3.59
CA SER A 100 2.42 9.72 4.33
C SER A 100 1.77 10.44 5.51
N ILE A 101 2.27 10.21 6.71
CA ILE A 101 1.85 10.84 7.96
C ILE A 101 2.98 11.74 8.42
N PRO A 102 2.74 13.06 8.54
CA PRO A 102 3.75 13.97 9.05
C PRO A 102 4.05 13.66 10.52
N ALA A 103 5.25 14.03 10.97
CA ALA A 103 5.58 13.99 12.40
C ALA A 103 4.56 14.80 13.20
N HIS A 104 4.17 14.30 14.37
CA HIS A 104 3.32 15.06 15.27
C HIS A 104 4.12 16.25 15.80
N VAL A 105 3.63 17.47 15.57
CA VAL A 105 4.18 18.68 16.19
C VAL A 105 3.32 18.98 17.42
N PRO A 106 3.84 18.85 18.65
CA PRO A 106 3.07 19.21 19.83
C PRO A 106 2.65 20.69 19.74
N GLU A 107 1.36 20.99 19.94
CA GLU A 107 0.92 22.39 20.08
C GLU A 107 1.53 22.98 21.36
N GLU A 108 2.25 24.11 21.23
CA GLU A 108 2.92 24.85 22.33
C GLU A 108 1.95 25.45 23.36
#